data_AF-A0A936MRJ8-F1
#
_entry.id   AF-A0A936MRJ8-F1
#
_cell.length_a   1.000
_cell.length_b   1.000
_cell.length_c   1.000
_cell.angle_alpha   90.00
_cell.angle_beta   90.00
_cell.angle_gamma   90.00
#
_symmetry.space_group_name_H-M   'P 1'
#
loop_
_entity.id
_entity.type
_entity.pdbx_description
1 polymer ?
#
loop_
_entity_poly.entity_id
_entity_poly.type
_entity_poly.pdbx_seq_one_letter_code
_entity_poly.pdbx_strand_id
1 'polypeptide(L)'
;MRRIDPSRAVLVFWADLVFHEAALLADDEAKHLAPQVTQALDDFNVVFKLDLDTQRSVLKANAKSSIADVHIDEGIRKLHSAALFLVDQVRKRPEFKSLFSETIDKVVRFALKRQVAIAEDLIDKLGSKIYSDDFRKPHIDSLKSLVDAGNTALADVRAAELGRTDARIDIRAWKDDVNAIRLANYGELLAIAAKSGRTKDWADAFFLKYKSSSTDGDDELDESLVETGSPTG
;
A
#
# COMPACT_ATOMS: atom_id res chain seq x y z
N MET A 1 -6.40 19.33 -20.07
CA MET A 1 -7.24 18.10 -20.09
C MET A 1 -8.24 18.24 -18.95
N ARG A 2 -9.57 18.17 -19.19
CA ARG A 2 -10.58 18.68 -18.22
C ARG A 2 -10.95 17.70 -17.11
N ARG A 3 -10.76 16.41 -17.37
CA ARG A 3 -10.75 15.35 -16.36
C ARG A 3 -9.32 14.85 -16.21
N ILE A 4 -8.88 14.62 -15.00
CA ILE A 4 -7.68 13.82 -14.74
C ILE A 4 -8.12 12.35 -14.74
N ASP A 5 -7.30 11.49 -15.35
CA ASP A 5 -7.51 10.04 -15.30
C ASP A 5 -7.45 9.56 -13.83
N PRO A 6 -8.49 8.89 -13.30
CA PRO A 6 -8.51 8.39 -11.92
C PRO A 6 -7.34 7.47 -11.53
N SER A 7 -6.69 6.84 -12.52
CA SER A 7 -5.51 6.00 -12.30
C SER A 7 -4.24 6.77 -11.92
N ARG A 8 -4.17 8.07 -12.23
CA ARG A 8 -3.00 8.92 -11.91
C ARG A 8 -2.79 9.08 -10.40
N ALA A 9 -1.56 9.36 -10.00
CA ALA A 9 -1.22 9.62 -8.60
C ALA A 9 -2.02 10.79 -8.01
N VAL A 10 -2.28 10.78 -6.70
CA VAL A 10 -3.02 11.86 -5.99
C VAL A 10 -2.30 13.21 -6.14
N LEU A 11 -0.97 13.21 -6.22
CA LEU A 11 -0.16 14.41 -6.45
C LEU A 11 -0.43 15.09 -7.79
N VAL A 12 -0.81 14.33 -8.82
CA VAL A 12 -1.21 14.91 -10.13
C VAL A 12 -2.50 15.72 -9.97
N PHE A 13 -3.47 15.18 -9.22
CA PHE A 13 -4.72 15.90 -8.91
C PHE A 13 -4.47 17.17 -8.10
N TRP A 14 -3.57 17.09 -7.11
CA TRP A 14 -3.16 18.26 -6.33
C TRP A 14 -2.55 19.35 -7.20
N ALA A 15 -1.60 19.01 -8.07
CA ALA A 15 -0.96 19.97 -8.98
C ALA A 15 -1.98 20.65 -9.91
N ASP A 16 -2.92 19.88 -10.48
CA ASP A 16 -4.02 20.41 -11.29
C ASP A 16 -4.91 21.37 -10.48
N LEU A 17 -5.25 21.03 -9.24
CA LEU A 17 -6.10 21.87 -8.38
C LEU A 17 -5.41 23.16 -7.98
N VAL A 18 -4.13 23.12 -7.60
CA VAL A 18 -3.34 24.31 -7.26
C VAL A 18 -3.27 25.26 -8.47
N PHE A 19 -3.00 24.73 -9.65
CA PHE A 19 -3.01 25.53 -10.88
C PHE A 19 -4.41 26.11 -11.14
N HIS A 20 -5.45 25.29 -11.01
CA HIS A 20 -6.83 25.70 -11.29
C HIS A 20 -7.30 26.80 -10.34
N GLU A 21 -7.04 26.66 -9.03
CA GLU A 21 -7.35 27.68 -8.03
C GLU A 21 -6.61 28.99 -8.34
N ALA A 22 -5.29 28.93 -8.55
CA ALA A 22 -4.49 30.10 -8.84
C ALA A 22 -4.97 30.83 -10.11
N ALA A 23 -5.32 30.09 -11.15
CA ALA A 23 -5.87 30.66 -12.37
C ALA A 23 -7.23 31.34 -12.12
N LEU A 24 -8.13 30.71 -11.35
CA LEU A 24 -9.43 31.29 -10.99
C LEU A 24 -9.25 32.58 -10.17
N LEU A 25 -8.34 32.59 -9.20
CA LEU A 25 -8.07 33.77 -8.36
C LEU A 25 -7.40 34.91 -9.13
N ALA A 26 -6.70 34.61 -10.23
CA ALA A 26 -6.03 35.61 -11.07
C ALA A 26 -7.00 36.38 -12.00
N ASP A 27 -8.23 35.89 -12.21
CA ASP A 27 -9.24 36.53 -13.06
C ASP A 27 -10.45 36.99 -12.24
N ASP A 28 -10.71 38.31 -12.25
CA ASP A 28 -11.79 38.92 -11.47
C ASP A 28 -13.19 38.39 -11.82
N GLU A 29 -13.41 37.93 -13.05
CA GLU A 29 -14.70 37.37 -13.47
C GLU A 29 -14.87 35.93 -13.00
N ALA A 30 -13.77 35.19 -12.75
CA ALA A 30 -13.79 33.77 -12.41
C ALA A 30 -13.51 33.49 -10.93
N LYS A 31 -12.98 34.45 -10.16
CA LYS A 31 -12.57 34.24 -8.74
C LYS A 31 -13.64 33.67 -7.82
N HIS A 32 -14.91 33.89 -8.13
CA HIS A 32 -16.04 33.38 -7.34
C HIS A 32 -16.19 31.85 -7.42
N LEU A 33 -15.54 31.19 -8.39
CA LEU A 33 -15.49 29.74 -8.54
C LEU A 33 -14.38 29.08 -7.70
N ALA A 34 -13.39 29.86 -7.25
CA ALA A 34 -12.25 29.36 -6.49
C ALA A 34 -12.61 28.65 -5.17
N PRO A 35 -13.62 29.09 -4.38
CA PRO A 35 -13.89 28.49 -3.07
C PRO A 35 -14.14 26.98 -3.07
N GLN A 36 -14.76 26.44 -4.13
CA GLN A 36 -14.98 24.99 -4.25
C GLN A 36 -13.66 24.23 -4.48
N VAL A 37 -12.73 24.85 -5.21
CA VAL A 37 -11.39 24.29 -5.47
C VAL A 37 -10.54 24.35 -4.21
N THR A 38 -10.60 25.46 -3.46
CA THR A 38 -9.94 25.63 -2.16
C THR A 38 -10.37 24.54 -1.18
N GLN A 39 -11.67 24.25 -1.08
CA GLN A 39 -12.17 23.18 -0.20
C GLN A 39 -11.60 21.81 -0.60
N ALA A 40 -11.54 21.50 -1.90
CA ALA A 40 -10.98 20.24 -2.37
C ALA A 40 -9.46 20.12 -2.09
N LEU A 41 -8.73 21.25 -2.11
CA LEU A 41 -7.32 21.33 -1.71
C LEU A 41 -7.12 21.17 -0.20
N ASP A 42 -8.04 21.67 0.62
CA ASP A 42 -8.00 21.44 2.07
C ASP A 42 -8.20 19.94 2.37
N ASP A 43 -9.14 19.30 1.70
CA ASP A 43 -9.43 17.87 1.83
C ASP A 43 -8.27 16.99 1.34
N PHE A 44 -7.46 17.46 0.37
CA PHE A 44 -6.28 16.75 -0.12
C PHE A 44 -5.32 16.37 1.01
N ASN A 45 -5.10 17.25 1.99
CA ASN A 45 -4.17 16.96 3.09
C ASN A 45 -4.62 15.73 3.92
N VAL A 46 -5.94 15.57 4.09
CA VAL A 46 -6.52 14.43 4.79
C VAL A 46 -6.34 13.16 3.95
N VAL A 47 -6.67 13.22 2.66
CA VAL A 47 -6.57 12.09 1.72
C VAL A 47 -5.13 11.65 1.51
N PHE A 48 -4.20 12.59 1.36
CA PHE A 48 -2.78 12.31 1.17
C PHE A 48 -2.15 11.67 2.41
N LYS A 49 -2.48 12.18 3.60
CA LYS A 49 -2.05 11.56 4.85
C LYS A 49 -2.62 10.13 4.99
N LEU A 50 -3.89 9.93 4.67
CA LEU A 50 -4.52 8.61 4.67
C LEU A 50 -3.80 7.62 3.74
N ASP A 51 -3.42 8.05 2.53
CA ASP A 51 -2.63 7.22 1.59
C ASP A 51 -1.28 6.83 2.19
N LEU A 52 -0.50 7.81 2.69
CA LEU A 52 0.80 7.56 3.30
C LEU A 52 0.72 6.64 4.53
N ASP A 53 -0.23 6.88 5.43
CA ASP A 53 -0.41 6.08 6.65
C ASP A 53 -0.82 4.64 6.32
N THR A 54 -1.62 4.46 5.29
CA THR A 54 -2.01 3.15 4.76
C THR A 54 -0.82 2.40 4.17
N GLN A 55 -0.05 3.04 3.29
CA GLN A 55 1.15 2.45 2.70
C GLN A 55 2.15 2.05 3.79
N ARG A 56 2.36 2.93 4.79
CA ARG A 56 3.21 2.66 5.94
C ARG A 56 2.71 1.45 6.75
N SER A 57 1.41 1.33 6.95
CA SER A 57 0.81 0.22 7.71
C SER A 57 1.02 -1.12 7.01
N VAL A 58 0.83 -1.18 5.69
CA VAL A 58 1.09 -2.37 4.87
C VAL A 58 2.57 -2.76 4.94
N LEU A 59 3.48 -1.80 4.77
CA LEU A 59 4.93 -2.05 4.86
C LEU A 59 5.33 -2.58 6.25
N LYS A 60 4.82 -1.98 7.33
CA LYS A 60 5.07 -2.46 8.69
C LYS A 60 4.55 -3.88 8.92
N ALA A 61 3.34 -4.19 8.45
CA ALA A 61 2.77 -5.53 8.60
C ALA A 61 3.57 -6.58 7.81
N ASN A 62 3.98 -6.26 6.59
CA ASN A 62 4.83 -7.13 5.77
C ASN A 62 6.21 -7.35 6.40
N ALA A 63 6.81 -6.32 6.99
CA ALA A 63 8.07 -6.44 7.70
C ALA A 63 7.93 -7.38 8.92
N LYS A 64 6.88 -7.20 9.74
CA LYS A 64 6.58 -8.10 10.87
C LYS A 64 6.41 -9.55 10.41
N SER A 65 5.63 -9.76 9.34
CA SER A 65 5.42 -11.08 8.73
C SER A 65 6.73 -11.72 8.29
N SER A 66 7.60 -10.95 7.64
CA SER A 66 8.92 -11.43 7.18
C SER A 66 9.83 -11.84 8.33
N ILE A 67 9.85 -11.06 9.42
CA ILE A 67 10.66 -11.40 10.61
C ILE A 67 10.08 -12.61 11.35
N ALA A 68 8.76 -12.70 11.48
CA ALA A 68 8.09 -13.85 12.10
C ALA A 68 8.39 -15.15 11.32
N ASP A 69 8.39 -15.08 9.99
CA ASP A 69 8.74 -16.20 9.11
C ASP A 69 10.15 -16.71 9.41
N VAL A 70 11.14 -15.81 9.40
CA VAL A 70 12.55 -16.14 9.73
C VAL A 70 12.66 -16.79 11.12
N HIS A 71 11.99 -16.24 12.13
CA HIS A 71 12.07 -16.78 13.49
C HIS A 71 11.45 -18.18 13.62
N ILE A 72 10.33 -18.45 12.94
CA ILE A 72 9.74 -19.80 12.91
C ILE A 72 10.69 -20.78 12.22
N ASP A 73 11.23 -20.37 11.07
CA ASP A 73 12.22 -21.12 10.30
C ASP A 73 13.44 -21.51 11.17
N GLU A 74 13.96 -20.56 11.96
CA GLU A 74 15.04 -20.78 12.92
C GLU A 74 14.61 -21.72 14.08
N GLY A 75 13.40 -21.54 14.61
CA GLY A 75 12.84 -22.39 15.66
C GLY A 75 12.75 -23.85 15.22
N ILE A 76 12.25 -24.08 14.00
CA ILE A 76 12.17 -25.42 13.39
C ILE A 76 13.56 -26.01 13.17
N ARG A 77 14.53 -25.23 12.68
CA ARG A 77 15.93 -25.70 12.51
C ARG A 77 16.59 -26.05 13.85
N LYS A 78 16.31 -25.30 14.91
CA LYS A 78 16.77 -25.60 16.28
C LYS A 78 16.17 -26.91 16.77
N LEU A 79 14.86 -27.10 16.61
CA LEU A 79 14.20 -28.37 16.95
C LEU A 79 14.78 -29.55 16.15
N HIS A 80 15.00 -29.38 14.84
CA HIS A 80 15.60 -30.41 13.99
C HIS A 80 16.99 -30.82 14.50
N SER A 81 17.83 -29.85 14.87
CA SER A 81 19.16 -30.10 15.40
C SER A 81 19.11 -30.81 16.77
N ALA A 82 18.18 -30.40 17.64
CA ALA A 82 17.96 -31.04 18.93
C ALA A 82 17.45 -32.48 18.78
N ALA A 83 16.52 -32.72 17.84
CA ALA A 83 16.02 -34.05 17.54
C ALA A 83 17.13 -34.97 17.01
N LEU A 84 18.04 -34.46 16.15
CA LEU A 84 19.22 -35.22 15.71
C LEU A 84 20.14 -35.60 16.88
N PHE A 85 20.36 -34.67 17.81
CA PHE A 85 21.16 -34.93 19.00
C PHE A 85 20.51 -36.01 19.90
N LEU A 86 19.20 -35.92 20.11
CA LEU A 86 18.43 -36.91 20.89
C LEU A 86 18.57 -38.35 20.37
N VAL A 87 18.72 -38.51 19.04
CA VAL A 87 18.82 -39.83 18.39
C VAL A 87 20.24 -40.23 18.01
N ASP A 88 21.27 -39.58 18.56
CA ASP A 88 22.69 -39.82 18.24
C ASP A 88 22.97 -39.76 16.73
N GLN A 89 22.36 -38.80 16.02
CA GLN A 89 22.42 -38.61 14.57
C GLN A 89 21.76 -39.73 13.74
N VAL A 90 21.12 -40.72 14.37
CA VAL A 90 20.46 -41.84 13.68
C VAL A 90 19.06 -41.45 13.21
N ARG A 91 18.99 -40.81 12.03
CA ARG A 91 17.73 -40.35 11.40
C ARG A 91 16.68 -41.43 11.16
N LYS A 92 17.05 -42.71 11.23
CA LYS A 92 16.10 -43.83 11.07
C LYS A 92 15.27 -44.10 12.32
N ARG A 93 15.65 -43.55 13.47
CA ARG A 93 14.95 -43.76 14.74
C ARG A 93 13.53 -43.16 14.71
N PRO A 94 12.52 -43.86 15.31
CA PRO A 94 11.14 -43.39 15.33
C PRO A 94 10.96 -41.98 15.90
N GLU A 95 11.75 -41.62 16.90
CA GLU A 95 11.78 -40.31 17.54
C GLU A 95 12.15 -39.21 16.54
N PHE A 96 13.13 -39.44 15.65
CA PHE A 96 13.46 -38.45 14.63
C PHE A 96 12.43 -38.43 13.49
N LYS A 97 12.07 -39.61 12.97
CA LYS A 97 11.17 -39.73 11.81
C LYS A 97 9.77 -39.19 12.05
N SER A 98 9.29 -39.26 13.29
CA SER A 98 7.94 -38.77 13.61
C SER A 98 7.85 -37.25 13.62
N LEU A 99 8.94 -36.52 13.92
CA LEU A 99 9.02 -35.07 13.73
C LEU A 99 9.37 -34.71 12.28
N PHE A 100 10.41 -35.35 11.74
CA PHE A 100 10.99 -35.01 10.45
C PHE A 100 11.07 -36.24 9.56
N SER A 101 10.00 -36.48 8.80
CA SER A 101 9.93 -37.52 7.77
C SER A 101 10.58 -37.08 6.44
N GLU A 102 10.70 -35.76 6.24
CA GLU A 102 11.28 -35.14 5.06
C GLU A 102 12.57 -34.37 5.38
N THR A 103 13.28 -33.93 4.35
CA THR A 103 14.45 -33.06 4.48
C THR A 103 14.04 -31.68 5.01
N ILE A 104 14.86 -31.09 5.89
CA ILE A 104 14.58 -29.78 6.51
C ILE A 104 14.25 -28.69 5.49
N ASP A 105 14.91 -28.67 4.32
CA ASP A 105 14.66 -27.69 3.25
C ASP A 105 13.24 -27.76 2.65
N LYS A 106 12.53 -28.89 2.84
CA LYS A 106 11.12 -29.06 2.44
C LYS A 106 10.14 -28.71 3.54
N VAL A 107 10.63 -28.30 4.71
CA VAL A 107 9.85 -27.94 5.90
C VAL A 107 9.95 -26.44 6.17
N VAL A 108 11.08 -25.81 5.83
CA VAL A 108 11.38 -24.38 6.00
C VAL A 108 11.23 -23.59 4.68
N ARG A 109 11.26 -22.25 4.73
CA ARG A 109 11.17 -21.34 3.55
C ARG A 109 9.85 -21.43 2.78
N PHE A 110 8.74 -21.50 3.50
CA PHE A 110 7.41 -21.33 2.92
C PHE A 110 6.85 -19.97 3.31
N ALA A 111 5.73 -19.56 2.70
CA ALA A 111 4.99 -18.42 3.22
C ALA A 111 4.60 -18.65 4.70
N LEU A 112 4.65 -17.59 5.51
CA LEU A 112 4.41 -17.60 6.95
C LEU A 112 3.21 -18.45 7.37
N LYS A 113 2.08 -18.35 6.65
CA LYS A 113 0.87 -19.15 6.94
C LYS A 113 1.14 -20.66 6.97
N ARG A 114 1.96 -21.15 6.03
CA ARG A 114 2.35 -22.55 5.97
C ARG A 114 3.39 -22.88 7.04
N GLN A 115 4.32 -21.98 7.34
CA GLN A 115 5.29 -22.17 8.42
C GLN A 115 4.61 -22.28 9.79
N VAL A 116 3.60 -21.46 10.06
CA VAL A 116 2.78 -21.56 11.28
C VAL A 116 2.11 -22.94 11.38
N ALA A 117 1.44 -23.40 10.32
CA ALA A 117 0.78 -24.71 10.32
C ALA A 117 1.76 -25.87 10.53
N ILE A 118 2.98 -25.77 9.97
CA ILE A 118 4.05 -26.76 10.20
C ILE A 118 4.51 -26.74 11.66
N ALA A 119 4.69 -25.56 12.24
CA ALA A 119 5.09 -25.42 13.64
C ALA A 119 4.02 -25.98 14.60
N GLU A 120 2.73 -25.77 14.30
CA GLU A 120 1.60 -26.37 15.02
C GLU A 120 1.62 -27.91 14.94
N ASP A 121 1.78 -28.48 13.75
CA ASP A 121 1.92 -29.94 13.58
C ASP A 121 3.12 -30.52 14.34
N LEU A 122 4.24 -29.80 14.38
CA LEU A 122 5.42 -30.20 15.16
C LEU A 122 5.15 -30.15 16.68
N ILE A 123 4.41 -29.15 17.17
CA ILE A 123 3.98 -29.08 18.57
C ILE A 123 3.13 -30.30 18.92
N ASP A 124 2.17 -30.66 18.07
CA ASP A 124 1.29 -31.82 18.29
C ASP A 124 2.10 -33.12 18.32
N LYS A 125 3.03 -33.30 17.39
CA LYS A 125 3.94 -34.46 17.34
C LYS A 125 4.82 -34.56 18.60
N LEU A 126 5.36 -33.44 19.09
CA LEU A 126 6.12 -33.36 20.34
C LEU A 126 5.29 -33.74 21.58
N GLY A 127 3.95 -33.63 21.49
CA GLY A 127 3.03 -34.08 22.53
C GLY A 127 3.02 -35.60 22.76
N SER A 128 3.55 -36.39 21.81
CA SER A 128 3.61 -37.84 21.90
C SER A 128 4.48 -38.34 23.08
N LYS A 129 4.11 -39.49 23.65
CA LYS A 129 4.81 -40.12 24.80
C LYS A 129 6.20 -40.68 24.46
N ILE A 130 6.60 -40.65 23.19
CA ILE A 130 7.93 -41.08 22.74
C ILE A 130 9.03 -40.09 23.14
N TYR A 131 8.67 -38.85 23.51
CA TYR A 131 9.62 -37.82 23.97
C TYR A 131 9.58 -37.68 25.48
N SER A 132 10.75 -37.46 26.08
CA SER A 132 10.82 -37.09 27.49
C SER A 132 10.28 -35.68 27.71
N ASP A 133 9.81 -35.43 28.93
CA ASP A 133 9.34 -34.10 29.35
C ASP A 133 10.42 -33.02 29.19
N ASP A 134 11.66 -33.37 29.53
CA ASP A 134 12.81 -32.46 29.47
C ASP A 134 13.14 -32.04 28.04
N PHE A 135 12.90 -32.93 27.06
CA PHE A 135 13.06 -32.61 25.65
C PHE A 135 11.86 -31.81 25.11
N ARG A 136 10.62 -32.28 25.35
CA ARG A 136 9.45 -31.70 24.67
C ARG A 136 9.05 -30.32 25.18
N LYS A 137 9.10 -30.07 26.50
CA LYS A 137 8.61 -28.81 27.11
C LYS A 137 9.28 -27.56 26.52
N PRO A 138 10.63 -27.43 26.52
CA PRO A 138 11.27 -26.21 26.02
C PRO A 138 11.00 -25.97 24.53
N HIS A 139 10.89 -27.03 23.73
CA HIS A 139 10.61 -26.90 22.30
C HIS A 139 9.15 -26.56 22.00
N ILE A 140 8.20 -27.14 22.74
CA ILE A 140 6.78 -26.79 22.66
C ILE A 140 6.59 -25.31 23.03
N ASP A 141 7.15 -24.87 24.16
CA ASP A 141 6.99 -23.50 24.64
C ASP A 141 7.59 -22.49 23.65
N SER A 142 8.79 -22.80 23.13
CA SER A 142 9.43 -21.97 22.10
C SER A 142 8.61 -21.90 20.82
N LEU A 143 8.12 -23.03 20.30
CA LEU A 143 7.33 -23.05 19.06
C LEU A 143 5.97 -22.37 19.24
N LYS A 144 5.30 -22.54 20.39
CA LYS A 144 4.03 -21.85 20.69
C LYS A 144 4.19 -20.34 20.64
N SER A 145 5.24 -19.81 21.30
CA SER A 145 5.51 -18.38 21.26
C SER A 145 5.75 -17.86 19.83
N LEU A 146 6.40 -18.66 18.98
CA LEU A 146 6.64 -18.31 17.58
C LEU A 146 5.38 -18.38 16.73
N VAL A 147 4.53 -19.39 16.95
CA VAL A 147 3.21 -19.54 16.33
C VAL A 147 2.31 -18.36 16.68
N ASP A 148 2.25 -17.96 17.94
CA ASP A 148 1.44 -16.81 18.39
C ASP A 148 1.90 -15.50 17.72
N ALA A 149 3.23 -15.30 17.61
CA ALA A 149 3.80 -14.16 16.90
C ALA A 149 3.48 -14.21 15.39
N GLY A 150 3.57 -15.38 14.76
CA GLY A 150 3.22 -15.60 13.36
C GLY A 150 1.74 -15.32 13.08
N ASN A 151 0.83 -15.83 13.92
CA ASN A 151 -0.60 -15.58 13.82
C ASN A 151 -0.94 -14.09 13.99
N THR A 152 -0.28 -13.41 14.93
CA THR A 152 -0.41 -11.95 15.10
C THR A 152 0.05 -11.21 13.85
N ALA A 153 1.19 -11.58 13.25
CA ALA A 153 1.68 -10.94 12.04
C ALA A 153 0.75 -11.18 10.82
N LEU A 154 0.16 -12.38 10.70
CA LEU A 154 -0.85 -12.67 9.66
C LEU A 154 -2.13 -11.83 9.85
N ALA A 155 -2.58 -11.65 11.09
CA ALA A 155 -3.69 -10.77 11.41
C ALA A 155 -3.39 -9.31 11.08
N ASP A 156 -2.19 -8.82 11.42
CA ASP A 156 -1.73 -7.47 11.08
C ASP A 156 -1.71 -7.23 9.56
N VAL A 157 -1.21 -8.18 8.78
CA VAL A 157 -1.21 -8.09 7.30
C VAL A 157 -2.63 -8.00 6.76
N ARG A 158 -3.53 -8.87 7.26
CA ARG A 158 -4.94 -8.84 6.85
C ARG A 158 -5.61 -7.50 7.19
N ALA A 159 -5.37 -6.98 8.38
CA ALA A 159 -5.93 -5.70 8.81
C ALA A 159 -5.40 -4.54 7.95
N ALA A 160 -4.10 -4.53 7.65
CA ALA A 160 -3.50 -3.50 6.80
C ALA A 160 -4.03 -3.54 5.36
N GLU A 161 -4.28 -4.73 4.81
CA GLU A 161 -4.85 -4.90 3.47
C GLU A 161 -6.32 -4.45 3.38
N LEU A 162 -7.11 -4.70 4.43
CA LEU A 162 -8.47 -4.18 4.54
C LEU A 162 -8.45 -2.65 4.61
N GLY A 163 -7.63 -2.07 5.50
CA GLY A 163 -7.46 -0.62 5.59
C GLY A 163 -7.00 0.02 4.28
N ARG A 164 -6.14 -0.67 3.50
CA ARG A 164 -5.77 -0.22 2.16
C ARG A 164 -6.92 -0.21 1.18
N THR A 165 -7.83 -1.16 1.27
CA THR A 165 -9.01 -1.21 0.41
C THR A 165 -9.96 -0.06 0.74
N ASP A 166 -10.20 0.20 2.03
CA ASP A 166 -11.04 1.30 2.49
C ASP A 166 -10.46 2.66 2.07
N ALA A 167 -9.16 2.88 2.31
CA ALA A 167 -8.48 4.11 1.88
C ALA A 167 -8.55 4.34 0.36
N ARG A 168 -8.49 3.27 -0.45
CA ARG A 168 -8.63 3.37 -1.92
C ARG A 168 -10.02 3.84 -2.34
N ILE A 169 -11.06 3.50 -1.58
CA ILE A 169 -12.42 3.97 -1.84
C ILE A 169 -12.49 5.47 -1.58
N ASP A 170 -11.98 5.93 -0.44
CA ASP A 170 -11.98 7.36 -0.07
C ASP A 170 -11.16 8.21 -1.04
N ILE A 171 -9.96 7.74 -1.40
CA ILE A 171 -9.10 8.42 -2.40
C ILE A 171 -9.80 8.50 -3.76
N ARG A 172 -10.52 7.44 -4.16
CA ARG A 172 -11.28 7.46 -5.42
C ARG A 172 -12.45 8.44 -5.36
N ALA A 173 -13.21 8.44 -4.26
CA ALA A 173 -14.31 9.38 -4.07
C ALA A 173 -13.82 10.83 -4.18
N TRP A 174 -12.72 11.17 -3.50
CA TRP A 174 -12.11 12.50 -3.61
C TRP A 174 -11.68 12.83 -5.04
N LYS A 175 -11.06 11.89 -5.77
CA LYS A 175 -10.69 12.10 -7.19
C LYS A 175 -11.90 12.35 -8.10
N ASP A 176 -13.00 11.64 -7.85
CA ASP A 176 -14.24 11.82 -8.59
C ASP A 176 -14.87 13.19 -8.29
N ASP A 177 -14.87 13.62 -7.04
CA ASP A 177 -15.33 14.96 -6.61
C ASP A 177 -14.49 16.07 -7.25
N VAL A 178 -13.16 15.93 -7.27
CA VAL A 178 -12.26 16.86 -7.96
C VAL A 178 -12.61 16.97 -9.45
N ASN A 179 -12.82 15.84 -10.12
CA ASN A 179 -13.21 15.85 -11.53
C ASN A 179 -14.61 16.46 -11.74
N ALA A 180 -15.53 16.30 -10.79
CA ALA A 180 -16.84 16.94 -10.84
C ALA A 180 -16.72 18.47 -10.71
N ILE A 181 -15.95 18.97 -9.74
CA ILE A 181 -15.69 20.40 -9.55
C ILE A 181 -15.07 21.00 -10.81
N ARG A 182 -14.03 20.37 -11.37
CA ARG A 182 -13.36 20.85 -12.59
C ARG A 182 -14.32 20.94 -13.78
N LEU A 183 -15.21 19.96 -13.94
CA LEU A 183 -16.21 19.98 -15.01
C LEU A 183 -17.27 21.07 -14.81
N ALA A 184 -17.74 21.25 -13.57
CA ALA A 184 -18.69 22.30 -13.24
C ALA A 184 -18.08 23.69 -13.52
N ASN A 185 -16.89 23.95 -13.00
CA ASN A 185 -16.16 25.19 -13.24
C ASN A 185 -15.92 25.44 -14.73
N TYR A 186 -15.56 24.40 -15.50
CA TYR A 186 -15.39 24.55 -16.95
C TYR A 186 -16.70 24.97 -17.64
N GLY A 187 -17.84 24.39 -17.25
CA GLY A 187 -19.15 24.79 -17.77
C GLY A 187 -19.48 26.25 -17.45
N GLU A 188 -19.21 26.69 -16.22
CA GLU A 188 -19.42 28.08 -15.79
C GLU A 188 -18.48 29.06 -16.51
N LEU A 189 -17.21 28.70 -16.68
CA LEU A 189 -16.25 29.47 -17.45
C LEU A 189 -16.70 29.63 -18.91
N LEU A 190 -17.23 28.59 -19.55
CA LEU A 190 -17.78 28.74 -20.90
C LEU A 190 -18.99 29.69 -20.95
N ALA A 191 -19.84 29.66 -19.92
CA ALA A 191 -20.98 30.59 -19.83
C ALA A 191 -20.53 32.04 -19.63
N ILE A 192 -19.50 32.27 -18.82
CA ILE A 192 -18.86 33.58 -18.65
C ILE A 192 -18.24 34.04 -19.97
N ALA A 193 -17.48 33.17 -20.64
CA ALA A 193 -16.85 33.48 -21.92
C ALA A 193 -17.87 33.92 -22.98
N ALA A 194 -18.99 33.19 -23.10
CA ALA A 194 -20.06 33.53 -24.03
C ALA A 194 -20.72 34.89 -23.71
N LYS A 195 -20.90 35.23 -22.44
CA LYS A 195 -21.49 36.52 -22.00
C LYS A 195 -20.54 37.69 -22.22
N SER A 196 -19.24 37.49 -22.02
CA SER A 196 -18.22 38.54 -22.08
C SER A 196 -17.50 38.61 -23.43
N GLY A 197 -17.95 37.85 -24.44
CA GLY A 197 -17.37 37.85 -25.79
C GLY A 197 -15.99 37.20 -25.89
N ARG A 198 -15.60 36.35 -24.93
CA ARG A 198 -14.33 35.62 -24.94
C ARG A 198 -14.45 34.31 -25.73
N THR A 199 -13.31 33.83 -26.22
CA THR A 199 -13.23 32.53 -26.89
C THR A 199 -13.17 31.38 -25.88
N LYS A 200 -13.37 30.16 -26.38
CA LYS A 200 -13.17 28.93 -25.61
C LYS A 200 -11.76 28.81 -25.03
N ASP A 201 -10.75 29.35 -25.73
CA ASP A 201 -9.35 29.26 -25.29
C ASP A 201 -9.11 29.98 -23.97
N TRP A 202 -9.88 31.03 -23.66
CA TRP A 202 -9.85 31.67 -22.36
C TRP A 202 -10.31 30.70 -21.26
N ALA A 203 -11.41 29.98 -21.45
CA ALA A 203 -11.88 28.98 -20.47
C ALA A 203 -10.89 27.81 -20.32
N ASP A 204 -10.23 27.39 -21.41
CA ASP A 204 -9.21 26.33 -21.38
C ASP A 204 -7.90 26.78 -20.70
N ALA A 205 -7.66 28.08 -20.50
CA ALA A 205 -6.47 28.60 -19.80
C ALA A 205 -6.49 28.35 -18.29
N PHE A 206 -7.67 28.10 -17.70
CA PHE A 206 -7.83 27.79 -16.27
C PHE A 206 -7.46 26.36 -15.90
N PHE A 207 -7.02 25.54 -16.86
CA PHE A 207 -6.73 24.13 -16.65
C PHE A 207 -5.31 23.80 -17.11
N LEU A 208 -4.59 23.05 -16.28
CA LEU A 208 -3.23 22.63 -16.58
C LEU A 208 -3.21 21.79 -17.88
N LYS A 209 -2.22 22.08 -18.73
CA LYS A 209 -1.98 21.38 -19.99
C LYS A 209 -0.78 20.47 -19.82
N TYR A 210 -1.00 19.17 -19.93
CA TYR A 210 0.07 18.19 -20.01
C TYR A 210 0.55 18.09 -21.45
N LYS A 211 1.86 18.23 -21.69
CA LYS A 211 2.46 17.81 -22.96
C LYS A 211 2.28 16.30 -23.04
N SER A 212 1.69 15.79 -24.13
CA SER A 212 1.62 14.36 -24.36
C SER A 212 3.03 13.88 -24.68
N SER A 213 3.80 13.48 -23.67
CA SER A 213 4.95 12.61 -23.91
C SER A 213 4.38 11.26 -24.31
N SER A 214 4.64 10.90 -25.58
CA SER A 214 4.59 9.51 -25.98
C SER A 214 5.64 8.74 -25.18
N THR A 215 5.30 7.49 -24.83
CA THR A 215 6.14 6.40 -24.30
C THR A 215 6.41 6.37 -22.78
N ASP A 216 5.90 5.27 -22.20
CA ASP A 216 6.33 4.55 -21.00
C ASP A 216 6.46 5.29 -19.65
N GLY A 217 5.44 5.08 -18.81
CA GLY A 217 5.64 4.34 -17.56
C GLY A 217 6.35 4.99 -16.37
N ASP A 218 6.97 6.15 -16.51
CA ASP A 218 7.62 6.85 -15.40
C ASP A 218 6.92 8.18 -15.10
N ASP A 219 6.19 8.21 -13.99
CA ASP A 219 5.60 9.40 -13.36
C ASP A 219 6.74 10.26 -12.74
N GLU A 220 7.52 10.95 -13.57
CA GLU A 220 8.26 12.14 -13.14
C GLU A 220 7.49 13.40 -13.54
N LEU A 221 7.33 14.32 -12.59
CA LEU A 221 6.84 15.67 -12.86
C LEU A 221 7.89 16.36 -13.72
N ASP A 222 7.62 16.49 -15.03
CA ASP A 222 8.45 17.25 -15.96
C ASP A 222 8.62 18.69 -15.44
N GLU A 223 9.84 19.05 -15.03
CA GLU A 223 10.22 20.37 -14.51
C GLU A 223 10.04 21.50 -15.55
N SER A 224 9.63 21.21 -16.78
CA SER A 224 9.44 22.21 -17.84
C SER A 224 8.08 22.94 -17.84
N LEU A 225 7.39 23.00 -16.70
CA LEU A 225 6.08 23.66 -16.54
C LEU A 225 6.12 25.19 -16.56
N VAL A 226 6.83 25.84 -17.51
CA VAL A 226 6.58 27.26 -17.83
C VAL A 226 6.95 27.56 -19.29
N GLU A 227 5.97 27.48 -20.21
CA GLU A 227 6.02 28.29 -21.44
C GLU A 227 5.27 29.60 -21.16
N THR A 228 6.01 30.62 -20.73
CA THR A 228 5.50 32.00 -20.76
C THR A 228 5.31 32.39 -22.22
N GLY A 229 4.05 32.59 -22.63
CA GLY A 229 3.74 33.10 -23.96
C GLY A 229 4.52 34.39 -24.23
N SER A 230 5.34 34.40 -25.28
CA SER A 230 6.00 35.60 -25.77
C SER A 230 4.94 36.58 -26.32
N PRO A 231 5.00 37.88 -25.98
CA PRO A 231 4.15 38.88 -26.58
C PRO A 231 4.70 39.25 -27.96
N THR A 232 4.03 38.86 -29.03
CA THR A 232 4.28 39.47 -30.35
C THR A 232 3.60 40.83 -30.39
N GLY A 233 4.43 41.88 -30.48
CA GLY A 233 4.01 43.22 -30.88
C GLY A 233 3.79 43.36 -32.38
#